data_AF-A0A946UHL5-F1
#
_entry.id   AF-A0A946UHL5-F1
#
_cell.length_a   1.000
_cell.length_b   1.000
_cell.length_c   1.000
_cell.angle_alpha   90.00
_cell.angle_beta   90.00
_cell.angle_gamma   90.00
#
_symmetry.space_group_name_H-M   'P 1'
#
loop_
_entity.id
_entity.type
_entity.pdbx_description
1 polymer ?
#
loop_
_entity_poly.entity_id
_entity_poly.type
_entity_poly.pdbx_seq_one_letter_code
_entity_poly.pdbx_strand_id
1 'polypeptide(L)'
;YRSEIFYHSPEQQRAAEASKAELEASDRFDKEIVTGITEAGEFYPAEAYHQNYYEENPLRYNYYRWGCGRDNRLEELWGEEAGG
;
A
#
# COMPACT_ATOMS: atom_id res chain seq x y z
N TYR A 1 3.40 6.72 9.24
CA TYR A 1 2.46 6.39 8.14
C TYR A 1 1.48 5.34 8.65
N ARG A 2 0.20 5.41 8.29
CA ARG A 2 -0.81 4.38 8.58
C ARG A 2 -1.29 3.72 7.28
N SER A 3 -1.81 2.50 7.36
CA SER A 3 -2.46 1.81 6.24
C SER A 3 -3.93 2.19 6.20
N GLU A 4 -4.45 2.54 5.03
CA GLU A 4 -5.83 3.01 4.83
C GLU A 4 -6.25 2.82 3.36
N ILE A 5 -7.52 2.48 3.14
CA ILE A 5 -8.19 2.53 1.85
C ILE A 5 -9.33 3.55 1.96
N PHE A 6 -9.31 4.56 1.09
CA PHE A 6 -10.39 5.55 0.99
C PHE A 6 -11.30 5.19 -0.18
N TYR A 7 -12.55 4.80 0.08
CA TYR A 7 -13.50 4.39 -0.98
C TYR A 7 -14.37 5.56 -1.45
N HIS A 8 -14.68 5.59 -2.74
CA HIS A 8 -15.58 6.57 -3.37
C HIS A 8 -16.95 6.00 -3.74
N SER A 9 -17.15 4.69 -3.57
CA SER A 9 -18.43 4.05 -3.87
C SER A 9 -18.68 2.82 -2.98
N PRO A 10 -19.94 2.39 -2.83
CA PRO A 10 -20.28 1.13 -2.16
C PRO A 10 -19.69 -0.11 -2.85
N GLU A 11 -19.41 -0.04 -4.16
CA GLU A 11 -18.72 -1.11 -4.89
C GLU A 11 -17.27 -1.25 -4.39
N GLN A 12 -16.55 -0.12 -4.28
CA GLN A 12 -15.17 -0.09 -3.79
C GLN A 12 -15.07 -0.51 -2.34
N GLN A 13 -16.00 -0.06 -1.48
CA GLN A 13 -16.05 -0.49 -0.09
C GLN A 13 -16.18 -2.02 0.02
N ARG A 14 -17.17 -2.61 -0.66
CA ARG A 14 -17.40 -4.06 -0.62
C ARG A 14 -16.21 -4.84 -1.17
N ALA A 15 -15.57 -4.37 -2.23
CA ALA A 15 -14.38 -5.01 -2.78
C ALA A 15 -13.19 -4.96 -1.81
N ALA A 16 -12.97 -3.82 -1.14
CA ALA A 16 -11.90 -3.67 -0.15
C ALA A 16 -12.13 -4.56 1.09
N GLU A 17 -13.36 -4.61 1.59
CA GLU A 17 -13.75 -5.44 2.74
C GLU A 17 -13.60 -6.93 2.42
N ALA A 18 -14.07 -7.36 1.23
CA ALA A 18 -13.94 -8.74 0.78
C ALA A 18 -12.46 -9.16 0.63
N SER A 19 -11.64 -8.31 -0.01
CA SER A 19 -10.21 -8.57 -0.17
C SER A 19 -9.47 -8.65 1.18
N LYS A 20 -9.80 -7.77 2.12
CA LYS A 20 -9.25 -7.81 3.48
C LYS A 20 -9.62 -9.12 4.18
N ALA A 21 -10.90 -9.51 4.15
CA ALA A 21 -11.37 -10.73 4.78
C ALA A 21 -10.74 -11.99 4.16
N GLU A 22 -10.54 -12.01 2.84
CA GLU A 22 -9.85 -13.10 2.15
C GLU A 22 -8.38 -13.23 2.62
N LEU A 23 -7.66 -12.10 2.74
CA LEU A 23 -6.29 -12.11 3.24
C LEU A 23 -6.21 -12.51 4.72
N GLU A 24 -7.14 -12.07 5.57
CA GLU A 24 -7.21 -12.48 6.97
C GLU A 24 -7.49 -13.98 7.12
N ALA A 25 -8.31 -14.55 6.22
CA ALA A 25 -8.62 -15.99 6.20
C ALA A 25 -7.53 -16.85 5.54
N SER A 26 -6.55 -16.24 4.85
CA SER A 26 -5.51 -16.97 4.12
C SER A 26 -4.37 -17.50 4.99
N ASP A 27 -4.33 -17.14 6.28
CA ASP A 27 -3.23 -17.39 7.21
C ASP A 27 -1.85 -16.88 6.70
N ARG A 28 -1.83 -16.02 5.68
CA ARG A 28 -0.60 -15.47 5.08
C ARG A 28 0.14 -14.53 6.02
N PHE A 29 -0.56 -13.91 6.98
CA PHE A 29 0.04 -12.99 7.93
C PHE A 29 -0.17 -13.47 9.36
N ASP A 30 0.91 -13.53 10.14
CA ASP A 30 0.87 -13.86 11.57
C ASP A 30 0.23 -12.75 12.44
N LYS A 31 -0.10 -11.61 11.83
CA LYS A 31 -0.60 -10.42 12.50
C LYS A 31 -1.87 -9.93 11.83
N GLU A 32 -2.76 -9.37 12.64
CA GLU A 32 -4.00 -8.74 12.18
C GLU A 32 -3.75 -7.66 11.13
N ILE A 33 -4.61 -7.62 10.11
CA ILE A 33 -4.59 -6.57 9.10
C ILE A 33 -5.32 -5.34 9.65
N VAL A 34 -4.54 -4.35 10.11
CA VAL A 34 -5.07 -3.11 10.70
C VAL A 34 -5.45 -2.03 9.67
N THR A 35 -5.44 -2.35 8.37
CA THR A 35 -5.82 -1.41 7.31
C THR A 35 -7.26 -0.93 7.53
N GLY A 36 -7.42 0.39 7.64
CA GLY A 36 -8.74 1.03 7.69
C GLY A 36 -9.40 1.07 6.32
N ILE A 37 -10.72 1.01 6.30
CA ILE A 37 -11.56 1.18 5.11
C ILE A 37 -12.54 2.29 5.43
N THR A 38 -12.30 3.47 4.86
CA THR A 38 -12.97 4.70 5.25
C THR A 38 -13.55 5.39 4.01
N GLU A 39 -14.70 6.07 4.15
CA GLU A 39 -15.23 6.90 3.06
C GLU A 39 -14.23 7.98 2.67
N ALA A 40 -14.03 8.16 1.37
CA ALA A 40 -13.12 9.18 0.86
C ALA A 40 -13.67 10.58 1.15
N GLY A 41 -12.87 11.37 1.87
CA GLY A 41 -13.14 12.79 2.10
C GLY A 41 -12.47 13.69 1.07
N GLU A 42 -12.33 14.97 1.41
CA GLU A 42 -11.58 15.92 0.59
C GLU A 42 -10.11 15.51 0.45
N PHE A 43 -9.62 15.52 -0.79
CA PHE A 43 -8.23 15.23 -1.11
C PHE A 43 -7.51 16.52 -1.48
N TYR A 44 -6.48 16.86 -0.72
CA TYR A 44 -5.62 17.99 -0.99
C TYR A 44 -4.36 17.50 -1.73
N PRO A 45 -4.13 17.94 -2.98
CA PRO A 45 -2.91 17.60 -3.69
C PRO A 45 -1.68 18.06 -2.91
N ALA A 46 -0.70 17.17 -2.78
CA ALA A 46 0.62 17.54 -2.27
C ALA A 46 1.31 18.52 -3.23
N GLU A 47 2.27 19.29 -2.70
CA GLU A 47 3.06 20.25 -3.45
C GLU A 47 3.74 19.62 -4.67
N ALA A 48 3.99 20.42 -5.71
CA ALA A 48 4.51 19.94 -7.00
C ALA A 48 5.81 19.12 -6.87
N TYR A 49 6.68 19.44 -5.92
CA TYR A 49 7.94 18.73 -5.71
C TYR A 49 7.78 17.29 -5.18
N HIS A 50 6.60 16.96 -4.62
CA HIS A 50 6.28 15.61 -4.17
C HIS A 50 5.71 14.73 -5.28
N GLN A 51 5.16 15.35 -6.33
CA GLN A 51 4.58 14.63 -7.46
C GLN A 51 5.69 13.93 -8.25
N ASN A 52 5.46 12.67 -8.63
CA ASN A 52 6.41 11.85 -9.39
C ASN A 52 7.84 11.81 -8.79
N TYR A 53 7.99 11.98 -7.47
CA TYR A 53 9.30 12.10 -6.83
C TYR A 53 10.25 10.95 -7.15
N TYR A 54 9.73 9.72 -7.29
CA TYR A 54 10.53 8.54 -7.63
C TYR A 54 11.10 8.58 -9.06
N GLU A 55 10.40 9.24 -10.00
CA GLU A 55 10.83 9.42 -11.38
C GLU A 55 11.80 10.60 -11.51
N GLU A 56 11.50 11.71 -10.83
CA GLU A 56 12.28 12.96 -10.90
C GLU A 56 13.58 12.90 -10.07
N ASN A 57 13.62 12.09 -9.01
CA ASN A 57 14.79 11.94 -8.13
C ASN A 57 15.24 10.47 -8.00
N PRO A 58 15.51 9.77 -9.11
CA PRO A 58 15.63 8.31 -9.13
C PRO A 58 16.84 7.82 -8.32
N LEU A 59 17.97 8.54 -8.33
CA LEU A 59 19.15 8.16 -7.54
C LEU A 59 18.86 8.17 -6.03
N ARG A 60 18.22 9.24 -5.54
CA ARG A 60 17.91 9.39 -4.12
C ARG A 60 16.80 8.43 -3.69
N TYR A 61 15.78 8.26 -4.53
CA TYR A 61 14.70 7.31 -4.27
C TYR A 61 15.23 5.87 -4.25
N ASN A 62 16.04 5.46 -5.23
CA ASN A 62 16.59 4.10 -5.31
C ASN A 62 17.53 3.79 -4.15
N TYR A 63 18.38 4.75 -3.74
CA TYR A 63 19.21 4.59 -2.56
C TYR A 63 18.37 4.34 -1.29
N TYR A 64 17.29 5.12 -1.10
CA TYR A 64 16.35 4.89 0.00
C TYR A 64 15.64 3.54 -0.11
N ARG A 65 15.10 3.19 -1.28
CA ARG A 65 14.33 1.95 -1.52
C ARG A 65 15.18 0.71 -1.25
N TRP A 66 16.42 0.71 -1.72
CA TRP A 66 17.39 -0.35 -1.49
C TRP A 66 17.74 -0.46 0.01
N GLY A 67 18.00 0.66 0.67
CA GLY A 67 18.40 0.68 2.08
C GLY A 67 17.26 0.38 3.07
N CYS A 68 15.99 0.59 2.69
CA CYS A 68 14.87 0.43 3.62
C CYS A 68 14.37 -1.02 3.77
N GLY A 69 14.87 -1.96 2.96
CA GLY A 69 14.53 -3.39 3.05
C GLY A 69 13.11 -3.74 2.58
N ARG A 70 12.38 -2.78 1.98
CA ARG A 70 10.99 -3.02 1.54
C ARG A 70 10.90 -4.10 0.46
N ASP A 71 11.90 -4.27 -0.41
CA ASP A 71 11.90 -5.32 -1.44
C ASP A 71 11.99 -6.71 -0.82
N ASN A 72 12.98 -6.92 0.06
CA ASN A 72 13.10 -8.17 0.82
C ASN A 72 11.80 -8.49 1.58
N ARG A 73 11.18 -7.47 2.20
CA ARG A 73 9.93 -7.68 2.93
C ARG A 73 8.75 -8.06 2.02
N LEU A 74 8.71 -7.54 0.80
CA LEU A 74 7.67 -7.92 -0.17
C LEU A 74 7.89 -9.36 -0.64
N GLU A 75 9.12 -9.75 -0.94
CA GLU A 75 9.47 -11.13 -1.33
C GLU A 75 9.16 -12.13 -0.20
N GLU A 76 9.47 -11.81 1.06
CA GLU A 76 9.11 -12.63 2.22
C GLU A 76 7.60 -12.87 2.35
N LEU A 77 6.79 -11.87 2.02
CA LEU A 77 5.33 -11.92 2.20
C LEU A 77 4.58 -12.51 1.01
N TRP A 78 5.09 -12.28 -0.21
CA TRP A 78 4.37 -12.56 -1.45
C TRP A 78 5.10 -13.53 -2.38
N GLY A 79 6.40 -13.78 -2.17
CA GLY A 79 7.20 -14.66 -3.02
C GLY A 79 7.13 -14.24 -4.50
N GLU A 80 6.73 -15.16 -5.37
CA GLU A 80 6.55 -14.91 -6.81
C GLU A 80 5.45 -13.89 -7.13
N GLU A 81 4.51 -13.65 -6.20
CA GLU A 81 3.45 -12.64 -6.33
C GLU A 81 3.95 -11.23 -5.97
N ALA A 82 5.18 -11.09 -5.47
CA ALA A 82 5.79 -9.80 -5.16
C ALA A 82 6.06 -9.03 -6.46
N GLY A 83 5.06 -8.31 -6.96
CA GLY A 83 5.18 -7.48 -8.15
C GLY A 83 6.33 -6.48 -8.00
N GLY A 84 7.35 -6.62 -8.86
CA GLY A 84 8.52 -5.74 -8.99
C GLY A 84 8.47 -4.91 -10.26
#